data_AF-A0A117SS94-F1
#
_entry.id   AF-A0A117SS94-F1
#
_cell.length_a   1.000
_cell.length_b   1.000
_cell.length_c   1.000
_cell.angle_alpha   90.00
_cell.angle_beta   90.00
_cell.angle_gamma   90.00
#
_symmetry.space_group_name_H-M   'P 1'
#
loop_
_entity.id
_entity.type
_entity.pdbx_description
1 polymer ?
#
loop_
_entity_poly.entity_id
_entity_poly.type
_entity_poly.pdbx_seq_one_letter_code
_entity_poly.pdbx_strand_id
1 'polypeptide(L)'
;MSAVPFYDLGDILVDGYFMDKISTRCERILLVARRGAASSPGRTCVQPLLYESVSALLREGYEEARGMLEGAPLRRRGRLYFALTPLYSSGRYLAEASDYLADLTSARLLASAYEQVLARLSEGPRGVLCMPIKLRDGAVYLGGELNKAYTYLFEKDGAFREALRRLLEPGSSGGSIDVEDSP
;
A
#
# COMPACT_ATOMS: atom_id res chain seq x y z
N MET A 1 19.74 13.08 -0.98
CA MET A 1 19.11 11.85 -1.50
C MET A 1 18.26 11.30 -0.38
N SER A 2 16.94 11.42 -0.48
CA SER A 2 16.02 11.04 0.59
C SER A 2 15.88 9.51 0.66
N ALA A 3 15.68 8.98 1.86
CA ALA A 3 15.41 7.57 2.10
C ALA A 3 14.12 7.41 2.91
N VAL A 4 13.39 6.35 2.62
CA VAL A 4 12.08 6.05 3.20
C VAL A 4 12.25 4.94 4.22
N PRO A 5 11.66 5.07 5.43
CA PRO A 5 11.71 4.06 6.45
C PRO A 5 10.72 2.92 6.17
N PHE A 6 11.13 1.71 6.52
CA PHE A 6 10.32 0.49 6.44
C PHE A 6 10.47 -0.31 7.73
N TYR A 7 9.35 -0.82 8.22
CA TYR A 7 9.32 -1.80 9.30
C TYR A 7 9.71 -3.19 8.78
N ASP A 8 10.69 -3.81 9.44
CA ASP A 8 11.20 -5.13 9.08
C ASP A 8 10.38 -6.24 9.75
N LEU A 9 9.60 -6.97 8.96
CA LEU A 9 8.84 -8.15 9.38
C LEU A 9 9.49 -9.46 8.91
N GLY A 10 10.80 -9.43 8.62
CA GLY A 10 11.59 -10.55 8.13
C GLY A 10 11.66 -10.60 6.61
N ASP A 11 10.70 -11.28 5.98
CA ASP A 11 10.67 -11.52 4.53
C ASP A 11 10.10 -10.32 3.75
N ILE A 12 9.29 -9.51 4.43
CA ILE A 12 8.63 -8.34 3.89
C ILE A 12 9.00 -7.10 4.69
N LEU A 13 8.90 -5.96 4.02
CA LEU A 13 9.10 -4.64 4.56
C LEU A 13 7.83 -3.83 4.37
N VAL A 14 7.36 -3.18 5.43
CA VAL A 14 6.17 -2.35 5.40
C VAL A 14 6.58 -0.89 5.47
N ASP A 15 6.20 -0.09 4.48
CA ASP A 15 6.52 1.34 4.47
C ASP A 15 5.99 2.03 5.74
N GLY A 16 6.86 2.84 6.34
CA GLY A 16 6.57 3.57 7.57
C GLY A 16 6.30 5.06 7.37
N TYR A 17 6.24 5.59 6.15
CA TYR A 17 6.15 7.04 5.90
C TYR A 17 4.95 7.45 5.03
N PHE A 18 4.64 6.71 3.98
CA PHE A 18 3.57 6.99 3.02
C PHE A 18 2.22 6.36 3.40
N MET A 19 2.14 5.53 4.44
CA MET A 19 0.89 4.82 4.79
C MET A 19 -0.31 5.72 5.04
N ASP A 20 -0.11 6.87 5.66
CA ASP A 20 -1.11 7.91 5.92
C ASP A 20 -1.32 8.87 4.73
N LYS A 21 -0.54 8.70 3.65
CA LYS A 21 -0.53 9.54 2.44
C LYS A 21 -1.11 8.81 1.22
N ILE A 22 -1.76 7.67 1.43
CA ILE A 22 -2.56 6.96 0.41
C ILE A 22 -4.03 7.27 0.63
N SER A 23 -4.70 7.71 -0.44
CA SER A 23 -6.11 8.11 -0.45
C SER A 23 -7.03 6.89 -0.35
N THR A 24 -6.73 5.85 -1.13
CA THR A 24 -7.47 4.58 -1.17
C THR A 24 -6.94 3.62 -0.11
N ARG A 25 -7.73 3.28 0.92
CA ARG A 25 -7.20 2.55 2.08
C ARG A 25 -6.72 1.14 1.71
N CYS A 26 -7.43 0.46 0.83
CA CYS A 26 -7.08 -0.88 0.35
C CYS A 26 -5.85 -0.89 -0.59
N GLU A 27 -5.44 0.26 -1.15
CA GLU A 27 -4.20 0.36 -1.94
C GLU A 27 -2.95 0.46 -1.05
N ARG A 28 -3.09 0.66 0.27
CA ARG A 28 -1.95 0.69 1.21
C ARG A 28 -1.13 -0.60 1.20
N ILE A 29 -1.71 -1.74 0.81
CA ILE A 29 -0.97 -3.00 0.61
C ILE A 29 0.17 -2.88 -0.41
N LEU A 30 0.06 -1.95 -1.36
CA LEU A 30 1.08 -1.71 -2.39
C LEU A 30 2.36 -1.11 -1.82
N LEU A 31 2.31 -0.60 -0.59
CA LEU A 31 3.46 -0.08 0.13
C LEU A 31 4.21 -1.17 0.92
N VAL A 32 3.91 -2.45 0.67
CA VAL A 32 4.69 -3.59 1.13
C VAL A 32 5.73 -3.97 0.09
N ALA A 33 7.00 -3.98 0.49
CA ALA A 33 8.14 -4.27 -0.37
C ALA A 33 8.88 -5.53 0.10
N ARG A 34 9.72 -6.07 -0.79
CA ARG A 34 10.70 -7.10 -0.40
C ARG A 34 11.92 -6.44 0.22
N ARG A 35 12.67 -7.20 1.03
CA ARG A 35 13.85 -6.71 1.77
C ARG A 35 14.87 -5.95 0.92
N GLY A 36 15.12 -6.39 -0.32
CA GLY A 36 15.88 -5.67 -1.35
C GLY A 36 17.16 -4.99 -0.85
N ALA A 37 17.43 -3.78 -1.34
CA ALA A 37 18.57 -2.95 -0.96
C ALA A 37 18.33 -2.12 0.33
N ALA A 38 17.50 -2.62 1.26
CA ALA A 38 17.28 -1.94 2.54
C ALA A 38 18.54 -2.01 3.42
N SER A 39 18.86 -0.88 4.06
CA SER A 39 19.99 -0.76 4.98
C SER A 39 19.53 -0.18 6.31
N SER A 40 20.39 -0.24 7.33
CA SER A 40 20.13 0.45 8.59
C SER A 40 19.89 1.96 8.39
N PRO A 41 19.11 2.60 9.30
CA PRO A 41 18.79 4.01 9.16
C PRO A 41 20.03 4.91 9.18
N GLY A 42 20.09 5.83 8.22
CA GLY A 42 21.10 6.89 8.16
C GLY A 42 20.45 8.28 8.25
N ARG A 43 21.27 9.35 8.25
CA ARG A 43 20.81 10.75 8.37
C ARG A 43 19.78 11.19 7.32
N THR A 44 19.74 10.53 6.17
CA THR A 44 18.82 10.84 5.07
C THR A 44 17.49 10.11 5.16
N CYS A 45 17.30 9.25 6.15
CA CYS A 45 16.06 8.52 6.35
C CYS A 45 15.06 9.38 7.10
N VAL A 46 13.88 9.55 6.52
CA VAL A 46 12.80 10.28 7.19
C VAL A 46 12.25 9.50 8.38
N GLN A 47 11.68 10.23 9.33
CA GLN A 47 11.13 9.64 10.53
C GLN A 47 9.89 8.78 10.18
N PRO A 48 9.83 7.52 10.65
CA PRO A 48 8.64 6.70 10.45
C PRO A 48 7.48 7.19 11.33
N LEU A 49 6.26 6.98 10.83
CA LEU A 49 5.04 6.90 11.63
C LEU A 49 5.22 5.84 12.72
N LEU A 50 4.50 5.97 13.83
CA LEU A 50 4.50 4.94 14.86
C LEU A 50 4.01 3.60 14.29
N TYR A 51 4.62 2.50 14.74
CA TYR A 51 4.29 1.15 14.27
C TYR A 51 2.81 0.80 14.49
N GLU A 52 2.25 1.22 15.63
CA GLU A 52 0.83 1.04 15.93
C GLU A 52 -0.07 1.79 14.94
N SER A 53 0.34 2.99 14.52
CA SER A 53 -0.38 3.77 13.50
C SER A 53 -0.34 3.07 12.14
N VAL A 54 0.82 2.57 11.72
CA VAL A 54 0.95 1.79 10.47
C VAL A 54 0.09 0.53 10.53
N SER A 55 0.11 -0.19 11.66
CA SER A 55 -0.69 -1.38 11.87
C SER A 55 -2.20 -1.08 11.80
N ALA A 56 -2.65 0.02 12.41
CA ALA A 56 -4.04 0.46 12.32
C ALA A 56 -4.44 0.80 10.88
N LEU A 57 -3.62 1.55 10.15
CA LEU A 57 -3.88 1.93 8.75
C LEU A 57 -3.97 0.71 7.82
N LEU A 58 -3.17 -0.33 8.07
CA LEU A 58 -3.27 -1.60 7.33
C LEU A 58 -4.53 -2.38 7.67
N ARG A 59 -4.96 -2.39 8.95
CA ARG A 59 -6.24 -3.00 9.33
C ARG A 59 -7.42 -2.29 8.67
N GLU A 60 -7.42 -0.95 8.61
CA GLU A 60 -8.43 -0.20 7.87
C GLU A 60 -8.49 -0.59 6.39
N GLY A 61 -7.34 -0.75 5.75
CA GLY A 61 -7.26 -1.19 4.36
C GLY A 61 -7.79 -2.62 4.16
N TYR A 62 -7.52 -3.50 5.12
CA TYR A 62 -8.06 -4.86 5.13
C TYR A 62 -9.59 -4.89 5.27
N GLU A 63 -10.16 -4.08 6.18
CA GLU A 63 -11.62 -4.00 6.34
C GLU A 63 -12.30 -3.48 5.06
N GLU A 64 -11.69 -2.50 4.38
CA GLU A 64 -12.18 -2.05 3.07
C GLU A 64 -12.11 -3.16 2.01
N ALA A 65 -10.98 -3.87 1.92
CA ALA A 65 -10.82 -5.00 1.00
C ALA A 65 -11.84 -6.13 1.28
N ARG A 66 -12.13 -6.40 2.56
CA ARG A 66 -13.17 -7.36 2.96
C ARG A 66 -14.57 -6.87 2.61
N GLY A 67 -14.86 -5.59 2.80
CA GLY A 67 -16.14 -4.99 2.39
C GLY A 67 -16.43 -5.18 0.90
N MET A 68 -15.40 -5.18 0.05
CA MET A 68 -15.54 -5.47 -1.38
C MET A 68 -16.01 -6.90 -1.66
N LEU A 69 -15.55 -7.89 -0.87
CA LEU A 69 -16.02 -9.28 -0.97
C LEU A 69 -17.49 -9.43 -0.58
N GLU A 70 -17.91 -8.70 0.44
CA GLU A 70 -19.28 -8.77 0.98
C GLU A 70 -20.29 -8.03 0.08
N GLY A 71 -19.85 -6.94 -0.57
CA GLY A 71 -20.67 -6.08 -1.43
C GLY A 71 -20.84 -6.51 -2.90
N ALA A 72 -20.27 -7.65 -3.31
CA ALA A 72 -20.11 -8.02 -4.71
C ALA A 72 -21.44 -8.03 -5.52
N PRO A 73 -21.48 -7.42 -6.72
CA PRO A 73 -22.71 -6.96 -7.38
C PRO A 73 -23.73 -8.05 -7.74
N LEU A 74 -23.28 -9.28 -8.05
CA LEU A 74 -24.20 -10.39 -8.31
C LEU A 74 -24.95 -10.86 -7.06
N ARG A 75 -24.40 -10.70 -5.85
CA ARG A 75 -25.13 -11.03 -4.61
C ARG A 75 -26.34 -10.12 -4.39
N ARG A 76 -26.33 -8.91 -4.95
CA ARG A 76 -27.43 -7.93 -4.84
C ARG A 76 -28.56 -8.18 -5.83
N ARG A 77 -28.32 -8.96 -6.90
CA ARG A 77 -29.35 -9.26 -7.89
C ARG A 77 -30.21 -10.43 -7.38
N GLY A 78 -31.53 -10.25 -7.35
CA GLY A 78 -32.45 -11.26 -6.83
C GLY A 78 -32.49 -12.53 -7.68
N ARG A 79 -33.01 -13.63 -7.11
CA ARG A 79 -33.08 -14.97 -7.77
C ARG A 79 -33.73 -14.95 -9.17
N LEU A 80 -34.71 -14.09 -9.39
CA LEU A 80 -35.38 -13.89 -10.68
C LEU A 80 -34.45 -13.40 -11.79
N TYR A 81 -33.47 -12.56 -11.46
CA TYR A 81 -32.48 -12.07 -12.42
C TYR A 81 -31.67 -13.22 -13.02
N PHE A 82 -31.20 -14.12 -12.15
CA PHE A 82 -30.41 -15.29 -12.54
C PHE A 82 -31.21 -16.34 -13.31
N ALA A 83 -32.51 -16.48 -13.00
CA ALA A 83 -33.37 -17.42 -13.71
C ALA A 83 -33.73 -16.95 -15.12
N LEU A 84 -33.97 -15.65 -15.30
CA LEU A 84 -34.55 -15.12 -16.54
C LEU A 84 -33.51 -14.55 -17.51
N THR A 85 -32.47 -13.87 -17.02
CA THR A 85 -31.50 -13.19 -17.89
C THR A 85 -30.76 -14.14 -18.84
N PRO A 86 -30.35 -15.36 -18.45
CA PRO A 86 -29.74 -16.31 -19.39
C PRO A 86 -30.66 -16.68 -20.57
N LEU A 87 -31.98 -16.61 -20.38
CA LEU A 87 -32.98 -16.98 -21.39
C LEU A 87 -33.24 -15.83 -22.38
N TYR A 88 -33.21 -14.58 -21.92
CA TYR A 88 -33.51 -13.41 -22.76
C TYR A 88 -32.27 -12.68 -23.29
N SER A 89 -31.12 -12.83 -22.62
CA SER A 89 -29.88 -12.14 -22.99
C SER A 89 -28.65 -12.89 -22.46
N SER A 90 -28.41 -14.10 -23.00
CA SER A 90 -27.31 -14.98 -22.60
C SER A 90 -25.93 -14.32 -22.72
N GLY A 91 -25.67 -13.57 -23.81
CA GLY A 91 -24.41 -12.87 -24.00
C GLY A 91 -24.14 -11.81 -22.92
N ARG A 92 -25.16 -11.02 -22.56
CA ARG A 92 -25.04 -10.02 -21.49
C ARG A 92 -24.85 -10.69 -20.13
N TYR A 93 -25.58 -11.76 -19.87
CA TYR A 93 -25.43 -12.54 -18.63
C TYR A 93 -24.00 -13.10 -18.48
N LEU A 94 -23.44 -13.69 -19.55
CA LEU A 94 -22.09 -14.24 -19.53
C LEU A 94 -21.02 -13.16 -19.32
N ALA A 95 -21.16 -12.00 -19.96
CA ALA A 95 -20.24 -10.87 -19.75
C ALA A 95 -20.26 -10.39 -18.29
N GLU A 96 -21.45 -10.14 -17.73
CA GLU A 96 -21.59 -9.73 -16.34
C GLU A 96 -21.11 -10.79 -15.34
N ALA A 97 -21.32 -12.07 -15.65
CA ALA A 97 -20.80 -13.18 -14.84
C ALA A 97 -19.27 -13.23 -14.87
N SER A 98 -18.67 -13.00 -16.04
CA SER A 98 -17.22 -12.91 -16.20
C SER A 98 -16.63 -11.75 -15.40
N ASP A 99 -17.19 -10.56 -15.53
CA ASP A 99 -16.74 -9.36 -14.79
C ASP A 99 -16.85 -9.60 -13.28
N TYR A 100 -17.96 -10.17 -12.82
CA TYR A 100 -18.13 -10.54 -11.42
C TYR A 100 -17.08 -11.54 -10.91
N LEU A 101 -16.78 -12.59 -11.69
CA LEU A 101 -15.77 -13.57 -11.31
C LEU A 101 -14.38 -12.94 -11.24
N ALA A 102 -14.07 -12.01 -12.15
CA ALA A 102 -12.82 -11.26 -12.14
C ALA A 102 -12.72 -10.35 -10.89
N ASP A 103 -13.76 -9.60 -10.59
CA ASP A 103 -13.83 -8.72 -9.41
C ASP A 103 -13.70 -9.51 -8.11
N LEU A 104 -14.44 -10.62 -8.00
CA LEU A 104 -14.42 -11.50 -6.84
C LEU A 104 -13.03 -12.11 -6.62
N THR A 105 -12.38 -12.52 -7.70
CA THR A 105 -11.03 -13.09 -7.64
C THR A 105 -10.03 -12.04 -7.19
N SER A 106 -10.10 -10.83 -7.76
CA SER A 106 -9.23 -9.70 -7.37
C SER A 106 -9.41 -9.33 -5.90
N ALA A 107 -10.65 -9.21 -5.43
CA ALA A 107 -10.95 -8.91 -4.03
C ALA A 107 -10.46 -10.02 -3.08
N ARG A 108 -10.55 -11.29 -3.47
CA ARG A 108 -10.02 -12.42 -2.67
C ARG A 108 -8.50 -12.38 -2.57
N LEU A 109 -7.81 -12.11 -3.68
CA LEU A 109 -6.36 -11.97 -3.69
C LEU A 109 -5.92 -10.80 -2.80
N LEU A 110 -6.64 -9.67 -2.88
CA LEU A 110 -6.37 -8.49 -2.05
C LEU A 110 -6.54 -8.78 -0.56
N ALA A 111 -7.68 -9.36 -0.16
CA ALA A 111 -7.93 -9.73 1.22
C ALA A 111 -6.88 -10.73 1.74
N SER A 112 -6.54 -11.75 0.95
CA SER A 112 -5.52 -12.73 1.33
C SER A 112 -4.13 -12.11 1.47
N ALA A 113 -3.76 -11.15 0.63
CA ALA A 113 -2.50 -10.42 0.77
C ALA A 113 -2.45 -9.64 2.10
N TYR A 114 -3.55 -8.97 2.47
CA TYR A 114 -3.67 -8.32 3.77
C TYR A 114 -3.57 -9.30 4.92
N GLU A 115 -4.28 -10.43 4.89
CA GLU A 115 -4.22 -11.46 5.95
C GLU A 115 -2.77 -11.93 6.20
N GLN A 116 -2.02 -12.17 5.13
CA GLN A 116 -0.61 -12.59 5.21
C GLN A 116 0.26 -11.52 5.88
N VAL A 117 0.06 -10.24 5.53
CA VAL A 117 0.82 -9.12 6.12
C VAL A 117 0.42 -8.90 7.58
N LEU A 118 -0.88 -8.89 7.89
CA LEU A 118 -1.41 -8.68 9.24
C LEU A 118 -0.96 -9.80 10.20
N ALA A 119 -0.89 -11.04 9.73
CA ALA A 119 -0.36 -12.15 10.53
C ALA A 119 1.10 -11.96 10.95
N ARG A 120 1.90 -11.26 10.14
CA ARG A 120 3.30 -10.93 10.50
C ARG A 120 3.38 -9.71 11.41
N LEU A 121 2.45 -8.76 11.31
CA LEU A 121 2.43 -7.59 12.18
C LEU A 121 2.22 -7.94 13.66
N SER A 122 1.51 -9.04 13.97
CA SER A 122 1.29 -9.46 15.36
C SER A 122 2.56 -9.90 16.09
N GLU A 123 3.62 -10.23 15.36
CA GLU A 123 4.92 -10.60 15.95
C GLU A 123 5.76 -9.35 16.32
N GLY A 124 5.39 -8.18 15.81
CA GLY A 124 6.14 -6.93 15.96
C GLY A 124 7.33 -6.81 14.99
N PRO A 125 7.85 -5.59 14.77
CA PRO A 125 8.94 -5.37 13.84
C PRO A 125 10.29 -5.74 14.47
N ARG A 126 11.17 -6.36 13.69
CA ARG A 126 12.58 -6.62 14.06
C ARG A 126 13.39 -5.32 14.16
N GLY A 127 12.91 -4.26 13.51
CA GLY A 127 13.52 -2.93 13.51
C GLY A 127 12.99 -2.09 12.36
N VAL A 128 13.63 -0.95 12.15
CA VAL A 128 13.40 -0.06 11.01
C VAL A 128 14.60 -0.12 10.09
N LEU A 129 14.34 -0.34 8.81
CA LEU A 129 15.32 -0.22 7.73
C LEU A 129 14.95 0.96 6.84
N CYS A 130 15.89 1.43 6.04
CA CYS A 130 15.68 2.55 5.13
C CYS A 130 16.09 2.16 3.72
N MET A 131 15.28 2.57 2.75
CA MET A 131 15.60 2.43 1.34
C MET A 131 15.71 3.80 0.68
N PRO A 132 16.75 4.05 -0.12
CA PRO A 132 16.83 5.26 -0.91
C PRO A 132 15.69 5.29 -1.93
N ILE A 133 15.07 6.46 -2.09
CA ILE A 133 13.99 6.68 -3.06
C ILE A 133 14.40 7.76 -4.07
N LYS A 134 14.06 7.55 -5.34
CA LYS A 134 14.31 8.48 -6.44
C LYS A 134 13.14 8.47 -7.42
N LEU A 135 12.87 9.62 -8.02
CA LEU A 135 11.98 9.76 -9.17
C LEU A 135 12.84 10.04 -10.41
N ARG A 136 12.64 9.28 -11.49
CA ARG A 136 13.30 9.48 -12.79
C ARG A 136 12.28 9.26 -13.89
N ASP A 137 12.10 10.25 -14.76
CA ASP A 137 11.20 10.17 -15.92
C ASP A 137 9.78 9.67 -15.59
N GLY A 138 9.24 10.08 -14.44
CA GLY A 138 7.91 9.67 -13.95
C GLY A 138 7.87 8.31 -13.26
N ALA A 139 8.96 7.54 -13.27
CA ALA A 139 9.08 6.25 -12.61
C ALA A 139 9.74 6.35 -11.23
N VAL A 140 9.21 5.61 -10.27
CA VAL A 140 9.73 5.58 -8.89
C VAL A 140 10.71 4.43 -8.72
N TYR A 141 11.92 4.76 -8.26
CA TYR A 141 12.97 3.82 -7.94
C TYR A 141 13.17 3.74 -6.44
N LEU A 142 13.15 2.53 -5.90
CA LEU A 142 13.35 2.24 -4.49
C LEU A 142 14.54 1.28 -4.35
N GLY A 143 15.53 1.62 -3.54
CA GLY A 143 16.74 0.82 -3.43
C GLY A 143 17.60 0.79 -4.70
N GLY A 144 17.34 1.69 -5.66
CA GLY A 144 17.98 1.70 -6.98
C GLY A 144 17.26 0.86 -8.05
N GLU A 145 16.22 0.11 -7.68
CA GLU A 145 15.42 -0.70 -8.60
C GLU A 145 14.07 -0.02 -8.91
N LEU A 146 13.54 -0.28 -10.11
CA LEU A 146 12.22 0.21 -10.50
C LEU A 146 11.14 -0.42 -9.60
N ASN A 147 10.40 0.40 -8.87
CA ASN A 147 9.29 -0.06 -8.05
C ASN A 147 7.96 0.22 -8.77
N LYS A 148 7.36 -0.84 -9.34
CA LYS A 148 6.10 -0.75 -10.09
C LYS A 148 4.93 -0.30 -9.23
N ALA A 149 4.86 -0.73 -7.98
CA ALA A 149 3.78 -0.37 -7.06
C ALA A 149 3.81 1.13 -6.72
N TYR A 150 4.99 1.66 -6.41
CA TYR A 150 5.17 3.09 -6.15
C TYR A 150 4.97 3.93 -7.41
N THR A 151 5.39 3.42 -8.57
CA THR A 151 5.14 4.08 -9.85
C THR A 151 3.64 4.16 -10.14
N TYR A 152 2.91 3.07 -9.95
CA TYR A 152 1.44 3.05 -10.05
C TYR A 152 0.79 4.06 -9.08
N LEU A 153 1.20 4.06 -7.81
CA LEU A 153 0.68 5.02 -6.82
C LEU A 153 1.01 6.47 -7.21
N PHE A 154 2.21 6.73 -7.72
CA PHE A 154 2.58 8.05 -8.22
C PHE A 154 1.69 8.52 -9.38
N GLU A 155 1.33 7.61 -10.29
CA GLU A 155 0.46 7.89 -11.44
C GLU A 155 -1.02 8.02 -11.08
N LYS A 156 -1.50 7.31 -10.05
CA LYS A 156 -2.93 7.18 -9.74
C LYS A 156 -3.39 7.91 -8.49
N ASP A 157 -2.54 8.01 -7.47
CA ASP A 157 -2.86 8.65 -6.19
C ASP A 157 -2.22 10.04 -6.09
N GLY A 158 -3.06 11.08 -6.09
CA GLY A 158 -2.61 12.46 -6.00
C GLY A 158 -1.98 12.82 -4.65
N ALA A 159 -2.47 12.24 -3.55
CA ALA A 159 -1.92 12.49 -2.21
C ALA A 159 -0.51 11.88 -2.09
N PHE A 160 -0.33 10.65 -2.58
CA PHE A 160 0.97 10.00 -2.63
C PHE A 160 1.94 10.76 -3.54
N ARG A 161 1.48 11.18 -4.73
CA ARG A 161 2.30 11.95 -5.67
C ARG A 161 2.85 13.22 -5.05
N GLU A 162 2.00 14.01 -4.40
CA GLU A 162 2.40 15.27 -3.78
C GLU A 162 3.31 15.04 -2.57
N ALA A 163 3.02 14.01 -1.76
CA ALA A 163 3.90 13.59 -0.69
C ALA A 163 5.30 13.20 -1.18
N LEU A 164 5.39 12.41 -2.26
CA LEU A 164 6.66 11.98 -2.81
C LEU A 164 7.45 13.16 -3.39
N ARG A 165 6.78 14.10 -4.08
CA ARG A 165 7.42 15.32 -4.58
C ARG A 165 8.01 16.14 -3.44
N ARG A 166 7.24 16.40 -2.38
CA ARG A 166 7.71 17.14 -1.20
C ARG A 166 8.89 16.45 -0.50
N LEU A 167 8.87 15.12 -0.41
CA LEU A 167 9.97 14.35 0.16
C LEU A 167 11.29 14.51 -0.64
N LEU A 168 11.15 14.70 -1.95
CA LEU A 168 12.28 14.82 -2.89
C LEU A 168 12.71 16.27 -3.14
N GLU A 169 11.90 17.26 -2.74
CA GLU A 169 12.25 18.68 -2.85
C GLU A 169 13.45 19.03 -1.93
N PRO A 170 14.45 19.76 -2.45
CA PRO A 170 15.56 20.24 -1.65
C PRO A 170 15.08 21.34 -0.68
N GLY A 171 14.76 20.97 0.57
CA GLY A 171 14.38 21.95 1.60
C GLY A 171 13.72 21.41 2.87
N SER A 172 13.22 20.17 2.91
CA SER A 172 12.49 19.65 4.08
C SER A 172 13.38 19.03 5.18
N SER A 173 14.70 19.05 5.05
CA SER A 173 15.64 18.61 6.10
C SER A 173 16.05 19.79 6.97
N GLY A 174 15.14 20.26 7.81
CA GLY A 174 15.35 21.39 8.72
C GLY A 174 14.65 21.14 10.06
N GLY A 175 15.09 20.12 10.79
CA GLY A 175 14.89 20.05 12.24
C GLY A 175 16.26 20.23 12.88
N SER A 176 16.46 21.34 13.60
CA SER A 176 17.67 21.59 14.37
C SER A 176 17.84 20.47 15.40
N ILE A 177 19.06 19.94 15.46
CA ILE A 177 19.48 19.13 16.60
C ILE A 177 19.96 20.16 17.63
N ASP A 178 19.11 20.47 18.62
CA ASP A 178 19.59 21.09 19.84
C ASP A 178 20.19 19.96 20.70
N VAL A 179 21.50 19.78 20.58
CA VAL A 179 22.29 19.08 21.60
C VAL A 179 22.51 20.11 22.70
N GLU A 180 21.68 20.07 23.74
CA GLU A 180 22.05 20.66 25.02
C GLU A 180 23.20 19.83 25.61
N ASP A 181 24.44 20.25 25.33
CA ASP A 181 25.55 19.98 26.22
C ASP A 181 25.40 20.88 27.45
N SER A 182 25.44 20.26 28.62
CA SER A 182 25.45 20.95 29.91
C SER A 182 26.16 20.04 30.94
N PRO A 183 26.83 20.65 31.95
CA PRO A 183 28.28 20.56 32.14
C PRO A 183 28.79 19.36 32.92
#